data_AF-A0A433Q5X3-F1
#
_entry.id   AF-A0A433Q5X3-F1
#
_cell.length_a   1.000
_cell.length_b   1.000
_cell.length_c   1.000
_cell.angle_alpha   90.00
_cell.angle_beta   90.00
_cell.angle_gamma   90.00
#
_symmetry.space_group_name_H-M   'P 1'
#
loop_
_entity.id
_entity.type
_entity.pdbx_description
1 polymer ?
#
loop_
_entity_poly.entity_id
_entity_poly.type
_entity_poly.pdbx_seq_one_letter_code
_entity_poly.pdbx_strand_id
1 'polypeptide(L)'
;MTSPTFTRYTTPESFFAATKSILEKHDVYNGLSIGNISRCIQYPDRFQNPYMTSVFRGPDLVLTAIRIPPSGLVLSYTEEIDDTALRLIASDLLAVYGARPDPETPGRGIPGVVGVKPLAYRFAEIWADMTAQRYDIHLEMTIYQLTAVQWPTNRAEFESRGRLRLAEEDDRALVRVWLEQFTVDCGLRNEVDFDSMAGVTIGDRRLYLWEVNTESGGTTVVSMAARARPTNKGITINMVYTPPEHRGKGYSSITMATLSSLLLAEGYEYVSLFANVKNLISNRVYQKVGYVVLGEQMDLGFYEIEK
;
A
#
# COMPACT_ATOMS: atom_id res chain seq x y z
N MET A 1 -8.25 10.11 34.09
CA MET A 1 -8.05 9.60 32.72
C MET A 1 -7.92 8.10 32.81
N THR A 2 -8.62 7.35 31.97
CA THR A 2 -8.50 5.88 31.92
C THR A 2 -7.12 5.48 31.39
N SER A 3 -6.49 4.50 32.04
CA SER A 3 -5.21 3.95 31.58
C SER A 3 -5.40 3.24 30.23
N PRO A 4 -4.41 3.31 29.32
CA PRO A 4 -4.48 2.57 28.07
C PRO A 4 -4.37 1.05 28.31
N THR A 5 -5.20 0.29 27.59
CA THR A 5 -5.21 -1.17 27.59
C THR A 5 -4.57 -1.67 26.31
N PHE A 6 -3.44 -2.36 26.42
CA PHE A 6 -2.77 -3.03 25.31
C PHE A 6 -3.36 -4.44 25.12
N THR A 7 -3.58 -4.85 23.87
CA THR A 7 -4.01 -6.21 23.52
C THR A 7 -3.22 -6.73 22.32
N ARG A 8 -2.67 -7.95 22.44
CA ARG A 8 -2.14 -8.71 21.32
C ARG A 8 -3.14 -9.78 20.92
N TYR A 9 -3.45 -9.85 19.64
CA TYR A 9 -4.45 -10.77 19.09
C TYR A 9 -3.77 -12.00 18.51
N THR A 10 -4.40 -13.16 18.68
CA THR A 10 -3.92 -14.44 18.17
C THR A 10 -4.52 -14.79 16.81
N THR A 11 -5.61 -14.14 16.39
CA THR A 11 -6.27 -14.39 15.11
C THR A 11 -6.59 -13.08 14.37
N PRO A 12 -6.48 -13.05 13.03
CA PRO A 12 -6.90 -11.91 12.22
C PRO A 12 -8.36 -11.51 12.42
N GLU A 13 -9.25 -12.48 12.61
CA GLU A 13 -10.68 -12.25 12.82
C GLU A 13 -10.97 -11.51 14.12
N SER A 14 -10.29 -11.86 15.21
CA SER A 14 -10.48 -11.20 16.51
C SER A 14 -9.92 -9.78 16.52
N PHE A 15 -8.76 -9.58 15.88
CA PHE A 15 -8.22 -8.24 15.66
C PHE A 15 -9.17 -7.38 14.83
N PHE A 16 -9.65 -7.93 13.71
CA PHE A 16 -10.52 -7.21 12.80
C PHE A 16 -11.86 -6.86 13.46
N ALA A 17 -12.48 -7.79 14.17
CA ALA A 17 -13.72 -7.54 14.90
C ALA A 17 -13.58 -6.39 15.93
N ALA A 18 -12.42 -6.29 16.60
CA ALA A 18 -12.19 -5.26 17.61
C ALA A 18 -11.86 -3.88 17.02
N THR A 19 -11.27 -3.81 15.83
CA THR A 19 -10.65 -2.56 15.32
C THR A 19 -11.30 -2.02 14.05
N LYS A 20 -12.02 -2.85 13.28
CA LYS A 20 -12.54 -2.53 11.95
C LYS A 20 -13.30 -1.22 11.90
N SER A 21 -14.34 -1.06 12.72
CA SER A 21 -15.24 0.10 12.67
C SER A 21 -14.51 1.43 12.91
N ILE A 22 -13.37 1.39 13.61
CA ILE A 22 -12.57 2.58 13.91
C ILE A 22 -11.53 2.81 12.81
N LEU A 23 -10.89 1.76 12.32
CA LEU A 23 -9.99 1.85 11.16
C LEU A 23 -10.73 2.40 9.93
N GLU A 24 -12.00 2.01 9.74
CA GLU A 24 -12.85 2.44 8.63
C GLU A 24 -13.25 3.93 8.70
N LYS A 25 -13.07 4.62 9.84
CA LYS A 25 -13.31 6.07 9.91
C LYS A 25 -12.31 6.87 9.08
N HIS A 26 -11.09 6.35 8.95
CA HIS A 26 -9.98 6.95 8.20
C HIS A 26 -9.41 5.91 7.23
N ASP A 27 -10.29 5.21 6.53
CA ASP A 27 -10.01 4.09 5.62
C ASP A 27 -9.01 4.42 4.50
N VAL A 28 -8.95 5.66 4.02
CA VAL A 28 -7.91 6.08 3.06
C VAL A 28 -6.51 5.91 3.65
N TYR A 29 -6.29 6.39 4.88
CA TYR A 29 -5.00 6.28 5.58
C TYR A 29 -4.75 4.86 6.09
N ASN A 30 -5.81 4.18 6.51
CA ASN A 30 -5.75 2.83 7.07
C ASN A 30 -5.84 1.71 6.03
N GLY A 31 -5.90 2.04 4.74
CA GLY A 31 -6.13 1.07 3.67
C GLY A 31 -5.09 -0.05 3.64
N LEU A 32 -3.83 0.25 3.99
CA LEU A 32 -2.78 -0.77 4.12
C LEU A 32 -3.07 -1.74 5.29
N SER A 33 -3.41 -1.22 6.47
CA SER A 33 -3.78 -2.02 7.64
C SER A 33 -5.01 -2.91 7.37
N ILE A 34 -6.09 -2.32 6.83
CA ILE A 34 -7.33 -3.01 6.50
C ILE A 34 -7.07 -4.09 5.44
N GLY A 35 -6.33 -3.75 4.38
CA GLY A 35 -6.01 -4.67 3.29
C GLY A 35 -5.13 -5.84 3.73
N ASN A 36 -4.14 -5.59 4.59
CA ASN A 36 -3.27 -6.62 5.15
C ASN A 36 -4.07 -7.64 5.97
N ILE A 37 -4.91 -7.17 6.90
CA ILE A 37 -5.72 -8.06 7.73
C ILE A 37 -6.79 -8.80 6.93
N SER A 38 -7.45 -8.11 6.00
CA SER A 38 -8.44 -8.75 5.12
C SER A 38 -7.82 -9.90 4.33
N ARG A 39 -6.57 -9.74 3.85
CA ARG A 39 -5.85 -10.82 3.15
C ARG A 39 -5.45 -11.95 4.07
N CYS A 40 -5.05 -11.67 5.32
CA CYS A 40 -4.79 -12.71 6.32
C CYS A 40 -6.04 -13.56 6.57
N ILE A 41 -7.22 -12.94 6.67
CA ILE A 41 -8.50 -13.65 6.85
C ILE A 41 -8.86 -14.45 5.59
N GLN A 42 -8.71 -13.85 4.41
CA GLN A 42 -9.13 -14.47 3.14
C GLN A 42 -8.21 -15.62 2.70
N TYR A 43 -6.91 -15.53 3.01
CA TYR A 43 -5.90 -16.47 2.58
C TYR A 43 -4.96 -16.86 3.74
N PRO A 44 -5.46 -17.53 4.79
CA PRO A 44 -4.69 -17.81 6.01
C PRO A 44 -3.40 -18.58 5.74
N ASP A 45 -3.40 -19.49 4.77
CA ASP A 45 -2.23 -20.30 4.42
C ASP A 45 -1.08 -19.50 3.78
N ARG A 46 -1.35 -18.27 3.32
CA ARG A 46 -0.34 -17.40 2.69
C ARG A 46 0.43 -16.53 3.68
N PHE A 47 -0.05 -16.40 4.92
CA PHE A 47 0.49 -15.46 5.89
C PHE A 47 0.81 -16.16 7.20
N GLN A 48 2.10 -16.31 7.48
CA GLN A 48 2.56 -16.95 8.70
C GLN A 48 2.81 -15.93 9.80
N ASN A 49 2.27 -16.20 10.99
CA ASN A 49 2.54 -15.49 12.24
C ASN A 49 2.39 -13.95 12.16
N PRO A 50 1.22 -13.42 11.75
CA PRO A 50 1.00 -11.98 11.78
C PRO A 50 1.05 -11.45 13.22
N TYR A 51 1.78 -10.36 13.42
CA TYR A 51 1.70 -9.59 14.66
C TYR A 51 0.55 -8.60 14.56
N MET A 52 -0.35 -8.58 15.54
CA MET A 52 -1.54 -7.74 15.52
C MET A 52 -1.81 -7.23 16.93
N THR A 53 -1.79 -5.91 17.10
CA THR A 53 -2.02 -5.28 18.40
C THR A 53 -2.90 -4.06 18.33
N SER A 54 -3.57 -3.79 19.44
CA SER A 54 -4.33 -2.56 19.66
C SER A 54 -3.98 -1.98 21.02
N VAL A 55 -4.15 -0.66 21.12
CA VAL A 55 -4.15 0.08 22.38
C VAL A 55 -5.46 0.85 22.44
N PHE A 56 -6.25 0.61 23.49
CA PHE A 56 -7.52 1.28 23.73
C PHE A 56 -7.46 2.15 24.99
N ARG A 57 -8.19 3.26 25.00
CA ARG A 57 -8.46 4.04 26.20
C ARG A 57 -9.97 4.04 26.44
N GLY A 58 -10.44 3.10 27.27
CA GLY A 58 -11.87 2.81 27.33
C GLY A 58 -12.37 2.28 25.97
N PRO A 59 -13.43 2.85 25.37
CA PRO A 59 -13.93 2.42 24.06
C PRO A 59 -13.11 2.98 22.88
N ASP A 60 -12.25 3.97 23.11
CA ASP A 60 -11.55 4.68 22.05
C ASP A 60 -10.27 3.95 21.66
N LEU A 61 -10.16 3.55 20.40
CA LEU A 61 -8.93 2.98 19.86
C LEU A 61 -7.90 4.10 19.70
N VAL A 62 -6.80 3.97 20.42
CA VAL A 62 -5.69 4.91 20.38
C VAL A 62 -4.76 4.57 19.22
N LEU A 63 -4.38 3.31 19.05
CA LEU A 63 -3.46 2.88 18.01
C LEU A 63 -3.58 1.39 17.74
N THR A 64 -3.36 0.98 16.48
CA THR A 64 -3.10 -0.41 16.13
C THR A 64 -1.77 -0.53 15.40
N ALA A 65 -1.16 -1.70 15.54
CA ALA A 65 0.01 -2.06 14.78
C ALA A 65 -0.12 -3.49 14.22
N ILE A 66 0.21 -3.64 12.94
CA ILE A 66 0.15 -4.92 12.23
C ILE A 66 1.50 -5.17 11.58
N ARG A 67 2.04 -6.38 11.73
CA ARG A 67 3.20 -6.84 10.97
C ARG A 67 2.86 -8.15 10.28
N ILE A 68 3.13 -8.21 8.98
CA ILE A 68 3.09 -9.45 8.20
C ILE A 68 4.53 -9.70 7.73
N PRO A 69 5.27 -10.61 8.39
CA PRO A 69 6.63 -10.94 7.98
C PRO A 69 6.72 -11.34 6.49
N PRO A 70 7.81 -11.00 5.79
CA PRO A 70 9.01 -10.32 6.30
C PRO A 70 8.87 -8.80 6.47
N SER A 71 7.73 -8.21 6.08
CA SER A 71 7.51 -6.76 6.05
C SER A 71 7.66 -6.08 7.42
N GLY A 72 7.88 -4.77 7.38
CA GLY A 72 7.91 -3.90 8.56
C GLY A 72 6.56 -3.76 9.26
N LEU A 73 6.58 -3.03 10.38
CA LEU A 73 5.39 -2.72 11.16
C LEU A 73 4.53 -1.68 10.43
N VAL A 74 3.22 -1.88 10.37
CA VAL A 74 2.26 -0.89 9.84
C VAL A 74 1.45 -0.34 11.00
N LEU A 75 1.50 0.97 11.21
CA LEU A 75 0.71 1.69 12.20
C LEU A 75 -0.58 2.23 11.57
N SER A 76 -1.70 2.14 12.29
CA SER A 76 -2.91 2.86 11.87
C SER A 76 -2.77 4.37 12.03
N TYR A 77 -3.52 5.11 11.23
CA TYR A 77 -3.72 6.55 11.40
C TYR A 77 -4.38 6.87 12.75
N THR A 78 -3.91 7.96 13.34
CA THR A 78 -4.45 8.58 14.55
C THR A 78 -4.37 10.10 14.37
N GLU A 79 -5.36 10.84 14.90
CA GLU A 79 -5.30 12.31 14.89
C GLU A 79 -4.26 12.83 15.90
N GLU A 80 -4.21 12.19 17.07
CA GLU A 80 -3.26 12.51 18.13
C GLU A 80 -2.21 11.41 18.27
N ILE A 81 -0.97 11.81 18.56
CA ILE A 81 0.12 10.87 18.83
C ILE A 81 0.19 10.61 20.33
N ASP A 82 0.04 9.33 20.72
CA ASP A 82 0.12 8.89 22.10
C ASP A 82 1.41 8.10 22.34
N ASP A 83 2.39 8.75 22.97
CA ASP A 83 3.68 8.15 23.33
C ASP A 83 3.53 6.91 24.21
N THR A 84 2.51 6.84 25.07
CA THR A 84 2.29 5.68 25.95
C THR A 84 1.87 4.49 25.11
N ALA A 85 0.95 4.68 24.16
CA ALA A 85 0.54 3.63 23.23
C ALA A 85 1.70 3.14 22.36
N LEU A 86 2.50 4.06 21.82
CA LEU A 86 3.68 3.72 21.02
C LEU A 86 4.71 2.92 21.83
N ARG A 87 5.00 3.31 23.07
CA ARG A 87 5.94 2.60 23.97
C ARG A 87 5.42 1.22 24.37
N LEU A 88 4.11 1.05 24.58
CA LEU A 88 3.51 -0.25 24.85
C LEU A 88 3.74 -1.21 23.68
N ILE A 89 3.47 -0.77 22.45
CA ILE A 89 3.70 -1.57 21.23
C ILE A 89 5.19 -1.84 21.02
N ALA A 90 6.06 -0.84 21.18
CA ALA A 90 7.51 -1.00 21.01
C ALA A 90 8.10 -1.98 22.04
N SER A 91 7.70 -1.88 23.31
CA SER A 91 8.15 -2.82 24.36
C SER A 91 7.73 -4.25 24.05
N ASP A 92 6.50 -4.43 23.59
CA ASP A 92 5.95 -5.72 23.23
C ASP A 92 6.64 -6.35 22.00
N LEU A 93 6.91 -5.53 20.97
CA LEU A 93 7.71 -5.95 19.81
C LEU A 93 9.12 -6.36 20.19
N LEU A 94 9.78 -5.59 21.07
CA LEU A 94 11.11 -5.91 21.57
C LEU A 94 11.13 -7.23 22.35
N ALA A 95 10.10 -7.51 23.14
CA ALA A 95 9.97 -8.77 23.87
C ALA A 95 9.78 -9.98 22.93
N VAL A 96 9.05 -9.81 21.82
CA VAL A 96 8.77 -10.90 20.85
C VAL A 96 9.92 -11.14 19.89
N TYR A 97 10.38 -10.07 19.24
CA TYR A 97 11.31 -10.15 18.12
C TYR A 97 12.75 -9.85 18.54
N GLY A 98 12.97 -9.28 19.73
CA GLY A 98 14.28 -8.74 20.09
C GLY A 98 14.62 -7.47 19.31
N ALA A 99 15.74 -6.84 19.68
CA ALA A 99 16.18 -5.61 19.05
C ALA A 99 16.78 -5.84 17.65
N ARG A 100 17.43 -6.99 17.44
CA ARG A 100 18.35 -7.19 16.32
C ARG A 100 17.89 -8.32 15.42
N PRO A 101 18.00 -8.17 14.09
CA PRO A 101 17.98 -9.31 13.19
C PRO A 101 19.04 -10.33 13.61
N ASP A 102 18.67 -11.59 13.59
CA ASP A 102 19.56 -12.70 13.93
C ASP A 102 19.59 -13.66 12.73
N PRO A 103 20.76 -13.84 12.07
CA PRO A 103 20.90 -14.80 10.97
C PRO A 103 20.56 -16.24 11.37
N GLU A 104 20.74 -16.60 12.64
CA GLU A 104 20.43 -17.92 13.16
C GLU A 104 18.95 -18.08 13.54
N THR A 105 18.27 -16.96 13.80
CA THR A 105 16.84 -16.91 14.13
C THR A 105 16.08 -15.97 13.18
N PRO A 106 15.79 -16.40 11.94
CA PRO A 106 15.06 -15.60 10.96
C PRO A 106 13.74 -15.06 11.54
N GLY A 107 13.48 -13.77 11.34
CA GLY A 107 12.29 -13.10 11.85
C GLY A 107 12.48 -12.34 13.16
N ARG A 108 13.66 -12.40 13.79
CA ARG A 108 14.06 -11.46 14.84
C ARG A 108 14.26 -10.03 14.31
N GLY A 109 14.09 -9.07 15.22
CA GLY A 109 14.01 -7.65 14.89
C GLY A 109 12.79 -7.29 14.05
N ILE A 110 12.58 -5.99 13.85
CA ILE A 110 11.66 -5.47 12.84
C ILE A 110 12.47 -4.65 11.82
N PRO A 111 12.22 -4.81 10.50
CA PRO A 111 13.03 -4.15 9.48
C PRO A 111 12.73 -2.64 9.37
N GLY A 112 11.59 -2.19 9.89
CA GLY A 112 11.13 -0.82 9.73
C GLY A 112 9.70 -0.59 10.24
N VAL A 113 9.24 0.64 10.08
CA VAL A 113 7.89 1.09 10.40
C VAL A 113 7.29 1.90 9.25
N VAL A 114 6.00 1.66 8.99
CA VAL A 114 5.18 2.34 8.01
C VAL A 114 4.01 3.01 8.72
N GLY A 115 3.75 4.27 8.40
CA GLY A 115 2.62 5.02 8.96
C GLY A 115 2.56 6.44 8.42
N VAL A 116 1.54 7.20 8.80
CA VAL A 116 1.51 8.64 8.47
C VAL A 116 2.72 9.34 9.08
N LYS A 117 3.24 10.34 8.35
CA LYS A 117 4.58 10.91 8.60
C LYS A 117 4.89 11.25 10.07
N PRO A 118 4.05 12.02 10.79
CA PRO A 118 4.33 12.34 12.19
C PRO A 118 4.41 11.10 13.10
N LEU A 119 3.52 10.13 12.89
CA LEU A 119 3.42 8.93 13.71
C LEU A 119 4.57 7.95 13.44
N ALA A 120 4.95 7.77 12.17
CA ALA A 120 6.06 6.90 11.78
C ALA A 120 7.39 7.41 12.35
N TYR A 121 7.67 8.72 12.23
CA TYR A 121 8.85 9.32 12.85
C TYR A 121 8.84 9.14 14.35
N ARG A 122 7.70 9.42 15.01
CA ARG A 122 7.65 9.30 16.47
C ARG A 122 7.88 7.87 16.95
N PHE A 123 7.32 6.87 16.27
CA PHE A 123 7.61 5.47 16.58
C PHE A 123 9.09 5.14 16.36
N ALA A 124 9.69 5.61 15.26
CA ALA A 124 11.08 5.33 14.93
C ALA A 124 12.06 5.93 15.95
N GLU A 125 11.77 7.14 16.47
CA GLU A 125 12.50 7.75 17.58
C GLU A 125 12.43 6.90 18.86
N ILE A 126 11.21 6.50 19.26
CA ILE A 126 11.02 5.65 20.44
C ILE A 126 11.75 4.31 20.29
N TRP A 127 11.66 3.70 19.11
CA TRP A 127 12.35 2.44 18.82
C TRP A 127 13.87 2.60 18.90
N ALA A 128 14.42 3.63 18.26
CA ALA A 128 15.85 3.94 18.29
C ALA A 128 16.37 4.17 19.72
N ASP A 129 15.63 4.92 20.54
CA ASP A 129 15.97 5.14 21.95
C ASP A 129 16.00 3.82 22.75
N MET A 130 15.07 2.92 22.47
CA MET A 130 14.93 1.64 23.19
C MET A 130 15.95 0.58 22.75
N THR A 131 16.39 0.60 21.49
CA THR A 131 17.23 -0.46 20.90
C THR A 131 18.65 -0.02 20.58
N ALA A 132 18.95 1.28 20.69
CA ALA A 132 20.18 1.92 20.23
C ALA A 132 20.46 1.73 18.71
N GLN A 133 19.40 1.50 17.92
CA GLN A 133 19.48 1.47 16.46
C GLN A 133 19.32 2.88 15.87
N ARG A 134 19.68 3.04 14.60
CA ARG A 134 19.33 4.22 13.79
C ARG A 134 18.19 3.89 12.84
N TYR A 135 17.61 4.93 12.25
CA TYR A 135 16.64 4.80 11.18
C TYR A 135 16.93 5.76 10.02
N ASP A 136 16.45 5.41 8.83
CA ASP A 136 16.55 6.23 7.62
C ASP A 136 15.28 6.05 6.77
N ILE A 137 15.05 7.00 5.88
CA ILE A 137 13.89 7.03 5.00
C ILE A 137 14.11 6.04 3.88
N HIS A 138 13.36 4.93 3.91
CA HIS A 138 13.30 4.00 2.79
C HIS A 138 12.41 4.55 1.67
N LEU A 139 11.22 5.02 2.02
CA LEU A 139 10.26 5.56 1.07
C LEU A 139 9.38 6.63 1.72
N GLU A 140 9.16 7.72 0.99
CA GLU A 140 8.19 8.75 1.36
C GLU A 140 7.12 8.79 0.26
N MET A 141 5.85 8.67 0.67
CA MET A 141 4.72 8.56 -0.23
C MET A 141 3.69 9.66 0.03
N THR A 142 3.18 10.26 -1.03
CA THR A 142 1.96 11.06 -1.00
C THR A 142 0.74 10.15 -1.04
N ILE A 143 -0.24 10.45 -0.19
CA ILE A 143 -1.56 9.81 -0.16
C ILE A 143 -2.52 10.64 -0.99
N TYR A 144 -3.14 10.01 -1.98
CA TYR A 144 -4.08 10.64 -2.90
C TYR A 144 -5.48 10.03 -2.79
N GLN A 145 -6.50 10.85 -3.04
CA GLN A 145 -7.89 10.43 -3.17
C GLN A 145 -8.57 11.10 -4.36
N LEU A 146 -9.45 10.38 -5.04
CA LEU A 146 -10.29 10.86 -6.13
C LEU A 146 -11.74 10.43 -5.87
N THR A 147 -12.69 11.35 -5.95
CA THR A 147 -14.14 11.08 -5.86
C THR A 147 -14.84 11.24 -7.21
N ALA A 148 -14.21 11.93 -8.16
CA ALA A 148 -14.70 12.09 -9.53
C ALA A 148 -13.52 12.22 -10.50
N VAL A 149 -13.63 11.57 -11.66
CA VAL A 149 -12.58 11.59 -12.69
C VAL A 149 -12.61 12.89 -13.47
N GLN A 150 -11.45 13.56 -13.56
CA GLN A 150 -11.18 14.58 -14.56
C GLN A 150 -10.62 13.91 -15.81
N TRP A 151 -11.43 13.88 -16.87
CA TRP A 151 -11.06 13.18 -18.10
C TRP A 151 -9.97 13.93 -18.89
N PRO A 152 -8.99 13.23 -19.48
CA PRO A 152 -8.07 13.82 -20.45
C PRO A 152 -8.84 14.46 -21.62
N THR A 153 -8.38 15.63 -22.09
CA THR A 153 -9.06 16.37 -23.16
C THR A 153 -9.17 15.59 -24.48
N ASN A 154 -8.27 14.65 -24.73
CA ASN A 154 -8.23 13.78 -25.91
C ASN A 154 -8.85 12.39 -25.66
N ARG A 155 -9.74 12.25 -24.66
CA ARG A 155 -10.42 11.00 -24.32
C ARG A 155 -10.99 10.25 -25.54
N ALA A 156 -11.74 10.93 -26.39
CA ALA A 156 -12.39 10.30 -27.55
C ALA A 156 -11.38 9.68 -28.54
N GLU A 157 -10.17 10.24 -28.63
CA GLU A 157 -9.09 9.72 -29.47
C GLU A 157 -8.46 8.45 -28.89
N PHE A 158 -8.42 8.34 -27.56
CA PHE A 158 -7.98 7.11 -26.88
C PHE A 158 -9.03 6.01 -26.99
N GLU A 159 -10.30 6.31 -26.72
CA GLU A 159 -11.40 5.33 -26.73
C GLU A 159 -11.70 4.81 -28.15
N SER A 160 -11.45 5.61 -29.20
CA SER A 160 -11.61 5.15 -30.58
C SER A 160 -10.51 4.19 -31.05
N ARG A 161 -9.35 4.19 -30.38
CA ARG A 161 -8.17 3.40 -30.78
C ARG A 161 -7.74 2.39 -29.73
N GLY A 162 -8.40 2.32 -28.59
CA GLY A 162 -8.00 1.44 -27.51
C GLY A 162 -9.07 1.28 -26.45
N ARG A 163 -8.82 0.37 -25.53
CA ARG A 163 -9.74 0.04 -24.44
C ARG A 163 -8.99 -0.43 -23.21
N LEU A 164 -9.65 -0.27 -22.06
CA LEU A 164 -9.25 -0.95 -20.84
C LEU A 164 -9.85 -2.36 -20.83
N ARG A 165 -9.03 -3.37 -20.55
CA ARG A 165 -9.48 -4.75 -20.33
C ARG A 165 -8.81 -5.36 -19.13
N LEU A 166 -9.37 -6.44 -18.60
CA LEU A 166 -8.68 -7.26 -17.61
C LEU A 166 -7.48 -7.96 -18.26
N ALA A 167 -6.42 -8.14 -17.48
CA ALA A 167 -5.34 -9.03 -17.83
C ALA A 167 -5.80 -10.49 -17.74
N GLU A 168 -5.28 -11.32 -18.63
CA GLU A 168 -5.53 -12.75 -18.71
C GLU A 168 -4.21 -13.52 -18.51
N GLU A 169 -4.26 -14.85 -18.35
CA GLU A 169 -3.04 -15.64 -18.06
C GLU A 169 -2.00 -15.52 -19.19
N ASP A 170 -2.44 -15.35 -20.43
CA ASP A 170 -1.56 -15.13 -21.58
C ASP A 170 -0.74 -13.82 -21.46
N ASP A 171 -1.21 -12.84 -20.66
CA ASP A 171 -0.47 -11.60 -20.41
C ASP A 171 0.62 -11.77 -19.32
N ARG A 172 0.67 -12.90 -18.59
CA ARG A 172 1.50 -13.06 -17.39
C ARG A 172 2.97 -12.77 -17.63
N ALA A 173 3.53 -13.23 -18.75
CA ALA A 173 4.93 -12.99 -19.09
C ALA A 173 5.22 -11.48 -19.26
N LEU A 174 4.33 -10.74 -19.91
CA LEU A 174 4.45 -9.29 -20.07
C LEU A 174 4.30 -8.58 -18.72
N VAL A 175 3.28 -8.96 -17.94
CA VAL A 175 2.98 -8.37 -16.63
C VAL A 175 4.14 -8.56 -15.67
N ARG A 176 4.75 -9.74 -15.63
CA ARG A 176 5.96 -10.01 -14.84
C ARG A 176 7.06 -8.99 -15.13
N VAL A 177 7.39 -8.79 -16.42
CA VAL A 177 8.43 -7.85 -16.85
C VAL A 177 8.07 -6.42 -16.44
N TRP A 178 6.80 -6.02 -16.60
CA TRP A 178 6.36 -4.69 -16.24
C TRP A 178 6.32 -4.45 -14.73
N LEU A 179 6.03 -5.46 -13.91
CA LEU A 179 6.12 -5.37 -12.45
C LEU A 179 7.58 -5.18 -12.00
N GLU A 180 8.52 -5.89 -12.61
CA GLU A 180 9.94 -5.73 -12.36
C GLU A 180 10.41 -4.31 -12.70
N GLN A 181 10.10 -3.83 -13.91
CA GLN A 181 10.46 -2.49 -14.35
C GLN A 181 9.79 -1.39 -13.50
N PHE A 182 8.52 -1.56 -13.13
CA PHE A 182 7.80 -0.67 -12.22
C PHE A 182 8.51 -0.56 -10.86
N THR A 183 8.96 -1.70 -10.32
CA THR A 183 9.64 -1.76 -9.02
C THR A 183 10.96 -1.00 -9.06
N VAL A 184 11.74 -1.15 -10.14
CA VAL A 184 12.96 -0.39 -10.38
C VAL A 184 12.67 1.11 -10.47
N ASP A 185 11.69 1.51 -11.27
CA ASP A 185 11.33 2.93 -11.45
C ASP A 185 10.81 3.60 -10.18
N CYS A 186 10.17 2.84 -9.29
CA CYS A 186 9.71 3.35 -8.00
C CYS A 186 10.78 3.34 -6.91
N GLY A 187 11.97 2.78 -7.18
CA GLY A 187 13.04 2.62 -6.19
C GLY A 187 12.68 1.64 -5.07
N LEU A 188 11.75 0.72 -5.32
CA LEU A 188 11.30 -0.26 -4.34
C LEU A 188 12.35 -1.37 -4.24
N ARG A 189 12.79 -1.67 -3.02
CA ARG A 189 13.73 -2.77 -2.76
C ARG A 189 12.95 -3.97 -2.26
N ASN A 190 12.55 -4.87 -3.15
CA ASN A 190 11.93 -6.11 -2.72
C ASN A 190 12.51 -7.31 -3.47
N GLU A 191 12.91 -8.34 -2.72
CA GLU A 191 13.04 -9.70 -3.21
C GLU A 191 11.63 -10.25 -3.43
N VAL A 192 11.05 -9.91 -4.59
CA VAL A 192 9.71 -10.35 -5.00
C VAL A 192 9.83 -11.36 -6.11
N ASP A 193 9.13 -12.47 -5.96
CA ASP A 193 8.81 -13.33 -7.09
C ASP A 193 7.75 -12.63 -7.97
N PHE A 194 8.22 -11.92 -9.01
CA PHE A 194 7.34 -11.19 -9.92
C PHE A 194 6.42 -12.09 -10.74
N ASP A 195 6.81 -13.36 -10.96
CA ASP A 195 5.97 -14.30 -11.69
C ASP A 195 4.79 -14.79 -10.83
N SER A 196 5.06 -15.07 -9.55
CA SER A 196 4.01 -15.36 -8.57
C SER A 196 3.11 -14.13 -8.36
N MET A 197 3.68 -12.93 -8.25
CA MET A 197 2.90 -11.69 -8.10
C MET A 197 1.99 -11.41 -9.30
N ALA A 198 2.50 -11.63 -10.53
CA ALA A 198 1.71 -11.53 -11.76
C ALA A 198 0.55 -12.53 -11.75
N GLY A 199 0.85 -13.82 -11.52
CA GLY A 199 -0.15 -14.88 -11.47
C GLY A 199 -1.25 -14.63 -10.44
N VAL A 200 -0.90 -14.23 -9.21
CA VAL A 200 -1.89 -13.89 -8.17
C VAL A 200 -2.72 -12.68 -8.57
N THR A 201 -2.13 -11.63 -9.15
CA THR A 201 -2.86 -10.40 -9.49
C THR A 201 -3.81 -10.60 -10.69
N ILE A 202 -3.40 -11.43 -11.67
CA ILE A 202 -4.24 -11.83 -12.79
C ILE A 202 -5.34 -12.79 -12.33
N GLY A 203 -5.00 -13.83 -11.56
CA GLY A 203 -5.95 -14.82 -11.03
C GLY A 203 -7.02 -14.21 -10.13
N ASP A 204 -6.67 -13.21 -9.32
CA ASP A 204 -7.61 -12.44 -8.49
C ASP A 204 -8.45 -11.43 -9.32
N ARG A 205 -8.25 -11.35 -10.64
CA ARG A 205 -8.90 -10.39 -11.56
C ARG A 205 -8.70 -8.92 -11.15
N ARG A 206 -7.49 -8.60 -10.67
CA ARG A 206 -7.16 -7.27 -10.15
C ARG A 206 -6.44 -6.37 -11.15
N LEU A 207 -5.75 -6.94 -12.13
CA LEU A 207 -4.93 -6.18 -13.09
C LEU A 207 -5.73 -5.82 -14.35
N TYR A 208 -5.60 -4.58 -14.78
CA TYR A 208 -6.16 -4.05 -16.01
C TYR A 208 -5.05 -3.54 -16.93
N LEU A 209 -5.25 -3.75 -18.22
CA LEU A 209 -4.36 -3.40 -19.31
C LEU A 209 -5.09 -2.43 -20.23
N TRP A 210 -4.42 -1.34 -20.60
CA TRP A 210 -4.85 -0.49 -21.71
C TRP A 210 -4.21 -1.02 -22.99
N GLU A 211 -5.03 -1.52 -23.88
CA GLU A 211 -4.61 -1.98 -25.20
C GLU A 211 -5.04 -0.99 -26.28
N VAL A 212 -4.23 -0.88 -27.33
CA VAL A 212 -4.51 -0.07 -28.51
C VAL A 212 -4.48 -0.92 -29.76
N ASN A 213 -5.34 -0.60 -30.72
CA ASN A 213 -5.35 -1.21 -32.05
C ASN A 213 -4.10 -0.77 -32.83
N THR A 214 -3.48 -1.71 -33.53
CA THR A 214 -2.33 -1.44 -34.41
C THR A 214 -2.79 -1.26 -35.85
N GLU A 215 -1.99 -0.54 -36.65
CA GLU A 215 -2.24 -0.36 -38.09
C GLU A 215 -2.24 -1.71 -38.85
N SER A 216 -1.55 -2.72 -38.33
CA SER A 216 -1.49 -4.08 -38.86
C SER A 216 -2.73 -4.95 -38.53
N GLY A 217 -3.72 -4.41 -37.83
CA GLY A 217 -4.97 -5.13 -37.48
C GLY A 217 -4.89 -5.99 -36.21
N GLY A 218 -3.84 -5.82 -35.38
CA GLY A 218 -3.71 -6.45 -34.07
C GLY A 218 -3.92 -5.45 -32.91
N THR A 219 -3.54 -5.84 -31.70
CA THR A 219 -3.51 -4.94 -30.53
C THR A 219 -2.12 -4.92 -29.89
N THR A 220 -1.83 -3.86 -29.15
CA THR A 220 -0.62 -3.72 -28.33
C THR A 220 -1.01 -3.18 -26.98
N VAL A 221 -0.51 -3.81 -25.91
CA VAL A 221 -0.71 -3.31 -24.55
C VAL A 221 0.30 -2.20 -24.28
N VAL A 222 -0.18 -1.05 -23.80
CA VAL A 222 0.65 0.17 -23.66
C VAL A 222 0.68 0.72 -22.24
N SER A 223 -0.18 0.23 -21.34
CA SER A 223 -0.18 0.64 -19.94
C SER A 223 -0.93 -0.39 -19.09
N MET A 224 -0.61 -0.45 -17.79
CA MET A 224 -1.33 -1.25 -16.80
C MET A 224 -1.67 -0.45 -15.55
N ALA A 225 -2.69 -0.90 -14.83
CA ALA A 225 -3.02 -0.49 -13.47
C ALA A 225 -3.81 -1.61 -12.79
N ALA A 226 -3.72 -1.74 -11.47
CA ALA A 226 -4.46 -2.74 -10.72
C ALA A 226 -5.34 -2.12 -9.64
N ARG A 227 -6.46 -2.77 -9.34
CA ARG A 227 -7.26 -2.51 -8.14
C ARG A 227 -6.66 -3.27 -6.94
N ALA A 228 -6.71 -2.66 -5.77
CA ALA A 228 -6.15 -3.22 -4.55
C ALA A 228 -6.88 -2.70 -3.30
N ARG A 229 -6.84 -3.49 -2.22
CA ARG A 229 -7.25 -3.07 -0.86
C ARG A 229 -8.63 -2.38 -0.83
N PRO A 230 -9.71 -3.08 -1.21
CA PRO A 230 -11.05 -2.55 -1.02
C PRO A 230 -11.32 -2.35 0.48
N THR A 231 -12.04 -1.28 0.79
CA THR A 231 -12.60 -0.97 2.10
C THR A 231 -14.12 -0.85 1.94
N ASN A 232 -14.85 -0.55 3.02
CA ASN A 232 -16.29 -0.38 2.91
C ASN A 232 -16.71 0.78 2.00
N LYS A 233 -15.92 1.87 1.95
CA LYS A 233 -16.27 3.07 1.18
C LYS A 233 -15.41 3.28 -0.05
N GLY A 234 -14.12 2.96 0.00
CA GLY A 234 -13.22 3.19 -1.13
C GLY A 234 -12.31 2.04 -1.47
N ILE A 235 -11.52 2.24 -2.52
CA ILE A 235 -10.59 1.25 -3.04
C ILE A 235 -9.30 1.93 -3.50
N THR A 236 -8.17 1.23 -3.39
CA THR A 236 -6.90 1.75 -3.90
C THR A 236 -6.64 1.24 -5.32
N ILE A 237 -6.02 2.06 -6.17
CA ILE A 237 -5.29 1.58 -7.35
C ILE A 237 -3.78 1.55 -7.10
N ASN A 238 -3.10 0.60 -7.71
CA ASN A 238 -1.64 0.46 -7.67
C ASN A 238 -1.10 -0.05 -9.01
N MET A 239 0.21 -0.31 -9.09
CA MET A 239 0.88 -0.88 -10.27
C MET A 239 0.61 -0.09 -11.55
N VAL A 240 0.49 1.24 -11.44
CA VAL A 240 0.29 2.10 -12.61
C VAL A 240 1.61 2.19 -13.35
N TYR A 241 1.66 1.61 -14.55
CA TYR A 241 2.88 1.56 -15.33
C TYR A 241 2.60 1.79 -16.82
N THR A 242 3.56 2.46 -17.46
CA THR A 242 3.63 2.67 -18.91
C THR A 242 5.10 2.49 -19.29
N PRO A 243 5.44 1.52 -20.15
CA PRO A 243 6.83 1.27 -20.52
C PRO A 243 7.41 2.47 -21.30
N PRO A 244 8.74 2.68 -21.26
CA PRO A 244 9.40 3.89 -21.77
C PRO A 244 8.97 4.33 -23.18
N GLU A 245 8.84 3.40 -24.12
CA GLU A 245 8.43 3.60 -25.52
C GLU A 245 7.00 4.15 -25.70
N HIS A 246 6.19 4.08 -24.65
CA HIS A 246 4.81 4.54 -24.61
C HIS A 246 4.61 5.76 -23.70
N ARG A 247 5.66 6.26 -23.02
CA ARG A 247 5.58 7.44 -22.15
C ARG A 247 5.35 8.73 -22.94
N GLY A 248 4.81 9.74 -22.27
CA GLY A 248 4.52 11.04 -22.86
C GLY A 248 3.31 11.08 -23.81
N LYS A 249 2.70 9.92 -24.08
CA LYS A 249 1.54 9.79 -24.98
C LYS A 249 0.18 9.82 -24.27
N GLY A 250 0.15 10.01 -22.94
CA GLY A 250 -1.07 10.11 -22.14
C GLY A 250 -1.73 8.77 -21.75
N TYR A 251 -1.11 7.63 -22.05
CA TYR A 251 -1.68 6.30 -21.75
C TYR A 251 -1.92 6.07 -20.25
N SER A 252 -0.97 6.41 -19.38
CA SER A 252 -1.20 6.26 -17.93
C SER A 252 -2.40 7.09 -17.44
N SER A 253 -2.61 8.29 -17.99
CA SER A 253 -3.73 9.16 -17.64
C SER A 253 -5.07 8.52 -18.01
N ILE A 254 -5.21 8.01 -19.24
CA ILE A 254 -6.46 7.37 -19.66
C ILE A 254 -6.67 6.03 -18.94
N THR A 255 -5.63 5.22 -18.72
CA THR A 255 -5.73 3.97 -17.95
C THR A 255 -6.28 4.23 -16.55
N MET A 256 -5.71 5.19 -15.83
CA MET A 256 -6.16 5.53 -14.48
C MET A 256 -7.54 6.17 -14.46
N ALA A 257 -7.83 7.09 -15.39
CA ALA A 257 -9.14 7.73 -15.49
C ALA A 257 -10.24 6.70 -15.71
N THR A 258 -10.04 5.79 -16.67
CA THR A 258 -11.01 4.74 -16.99
C THR A 258 -11.16 3.73 -15.85
N LEU A 259 -10.06 3.26 -15.25
CA LEU A 259 -10.14 2.33 -14.10
C LEU A 259 -10.81 2.99 -12.89
N SER A 260 -10.47 4.24 -12.59
CA SER A 260 -11.09 4.96 -11.46
C SER A 260 -12.58 5.17 -11.70
N SER A 261 -12.97 5.54 -12.92
CA SER A 261 -14.39 5.68 -13.28
C SER A 261 -15.15 4.35 -13.16
N LEU A 262 -14.53 3.23 -13.56
CA LEU A 262 -15.10 1.89 -13.40
C LEU A 262 -15.35 1.59 -11.91
N LEU A 263 -14.33 1.81 -11.07
CA LEU A 263 -14.42 1.51 -9.64
C LEU A 263 -15.47 2.39 -8.94
N LEU A 264 -15.56 3.68 -9.27
CA LEU A 264 -16.65 4.52 -8.74
C LEU A 264 -18.03 4.01 -9.17
N ALA A 265 -18.16 3.52 -10.41
CA ALA A 265 -19.42 2.94 -10.91
C ALA A 265 -19.75 1.59 -10.27
N GLU A 266 -18.76 0.85 -9.73
CA GLU A 266 -18.97 -0.35 -8.92
C GLU A 266 -19.53 -0.04 -7.51
N GLY A 267 -19.63 1.24 -7.12
CA GLY A 267 -20.22 1.69 -5.86
C GLY A 267 -19.22 2.17 -4.80
N TYR A 268 -17.92 2.23 -5.12
CA TYR A 268 -16.96 2.89 -4.23
C TYR A 268 -17.18 4.41 -4.24
N GLU A 269 -17.21 5.04 -3.07
CA GLU A 269 -17.34 6.48 -2.89
C GLU A 269 -16.08 7.25 -3.35
N TYR A 270 -14.92 6.60 -3.29
CA TYR A 270 -13.66 7.18 -3.72
C TYR A 270 -12.63 6.11 -4.17
N VAL A 271 -11.64 6.56 -4.93
CA VAL A 271 -10.45 5.78 -5.32
C VAL A 271 -9.21 6.45 -4.74
N SER A 272 -8.35 5.69 -4.07
CA SER A 272 -7.07 6.18 -3.54
C SER A 272 -5.87 5.65 -4.30
N LEU A 273 -4.72 6.31 -4.15
CA LEU A 273 -3.41 5.76 -4.54
C LEU A 273 -2.31 6.33 -3.65
N PHE A 274 -1.17 5.66 -3.65
CA PHE A 274 0.03 6.07 -2.91
C PHE A 274 1.17 6.17 -3.90
N ALA A 275 1.93 7.26 -3.85
CA ALA A 275 2.99 7.51 -4.83
C ALA A 275 4.23 8.10 -4.17
N ASN A 276 5.41 7.67 -4.61
CA ASN A 276 6.68 8.23 -4.17
C ASN A 276 6.72 9.76 -4.41
N VAL A 277 7.00 10.54 -3.37
CA VAL A 277 7.05 12.01 -3.44
C VAL A 277 8.08 12.51 -4.46
N LYS A 278 9.15 11.73 -4.69
CA LYS A 278 10.23 12.07 -5.62
C LYS A 278 9.81 11.92 -7.10
N ASN A 279 8.74 11.18 -7.40
CA ASN A 279 8.28 10.98 -8.78
C ASN A 279 7.39 12.15 -9.26
N LEU A 280 7.99 13.31 -9.51
CA LEU A 280 7.27 14.55 -9.84
C LEU A 280 6.39 14.43 -11.10
N ILE A 281 6.77 13.59 -12.07
CA ILE A 281 6.00 13.39 -13.30
C ILE A 281 4.69 12.66 -12.98
N SER A 282 4.77 11.52 -12.29
CA SER A 282 3.58 10.75 -11.90
C SER A 282 2.65 11.57 -11.01
N ASN A 283 3.20 12.30 -10.04
CA ASN A 283 2.41 13.18 -9.14
C ASN A 283 1.58 14.22 -9.92
N ARG A 284 2.15 14.84 -10.97
CA ARG A 284 1.40 15.76 -11.85
C ARG A 284 0.30 15.05 -12.64
N VAL A 285 0.52 13.80 -13.05
CA VAL A 285 -0.48 13.04 -13.78
C VAL A 285 -1.68 12.70 -12.89
N TYR A 286 -1.46 12.27 -11.65
CA TYR A 286 -2.55 11.95 -10.71
C TYR A 286 -3.47 13.16 -10.51
N GLN A 287 -2.91 14.34 -10.26
CA GLN A 287 -3.69 15.56 -10.07
C GLN A 287 -4.50 15.95 -11.30
N LYS A 288 -3.93 15.79 -12.52
CA LYS A 288 -4.67 16.02 -13.78
C LYS A 288 -5.85 15.07 -13.98
N VAL A 289 -5.80 13.87 -13.40
CA VAL A 289 -6.90 12.89 -13.45
C VAL A 289 -7.96 13.19 -12.37
N GLY A 290 -7.69 14.10 -11.44
CA GLY A 290 -8.62 14.51 -10.38
C GLY A 290 -8.27 14.01 -8.98
N TYR A 291 -7.10 13.40 -8.79
CA TYR A 291 -6.63 13.02 -7.46
C TYR A 291 -6.17 14.23 -6.66
N VAL A 292 -6.68 14.37 -5.44
CA VAL A 292 -6.26 15.40 -4.47
C VAL A 292 -5.33 14.79 -3.42
N VAL A 293 -4.39 15.60 -2.94
CA VAL A 293 -3.45 15.22 -1.87
C VAL A 293 -4.18 15.25 -0.52
N LEU A 294 -4.04 14.18 0.27
CA LEU A 294 -4.55 14.12 1.64
C LEU A 294 -3.45 14.21 2.69
N GLY A 295 -2.26 13.66 2.42
CA GLY A 295 -1.18 13.64 3.38
C GLY A 295 0.02 12.83 2.90
N GLU A 296 0.91 12.52 3.85
CA GLU A 296 2.15 11.80 3.59
C GLU A 296 2.26 10.56 4.49
N GLN A 297 2.77 9.49 3.91
CA GLN A 297 3.10 8.23 4.57
C GLN A 297 4.60 7.97 4.44
N MET A 298 5.22 7.53 5.52
CA MET A 298 6.63 7.17 5.57
C MET A 298 6.79 5.67 5.71
N ASP A 299 7.81 5.13 5.06
CA ASP A 299 8.43 3.85 5.34
C ASP A 299 9.86 4.14 5.82
N LEU A 300 10.11 3.87 7.10
CA LEU A 300 11.39 4.09 7.77
C LEU A 300 12.03 2.74 8.07
N GLY A 301 13.28 2.57 7.66
CA GLY A 301 14.06 1.36 7.95
C GLY A 301 14.89 1.49 9.21
N PHE A 302 15.09 0.39 9.93
CA PHE A 302 15.99 0.33 11.09
C PHE A 302 17.31 -0.36 10.73
N TYR A 303 18.43 0.20 11.19
CA TYR A 303 19.77 -0.36 10.98
C TYR A 303 20.72 -0.08 12.15
N GLU A 304 21.80 -0.84 12.22
CA GLU A 304 22.83 -0.68 13.25
C GLU A 304 23.87 0.38 12.87
N ILE A 305 24.53 0.94 13.89
CA ILE A 305 25.76 1.69 13.70
C ILE A 305 26.89 0.66 13.61
N GLU A 306 27.54 0.52 12.45
CA GLU A 306 28.85 -0.13 12.42
C GLU A 306 29.78 0.66 13.36
N LYS A 307 30.29 -0.01 14.40
CA LYS A 307 31.23 0.57 15.35
C LYS A 307 32.60 0.78 14.71
#